data_AF-A0AAE3VQF4-F1
#
_entry.id   AF-A0AAE3VQF4-F1
#
_cell.length_a   1.000
_cell.length_b   1.000
_cell.length_c   1.000
_cell.angle_alpha   90.00
_cell.angle_beta   90.00
_cell.angle_gamma   90.00
#
_symmetry.space_group_name_H-M   'P 1'
#
loop_
_entity.id
_entity.type
_entity.pdbx_description
1 polymer ?
#
loop_
_entity_poly.entity_id
_entity_poly.type
_entity_poly.pdbx_seq_one_letter_code
_entity_poly.pdbx_strand_id
1 'polypeptide(L)'
;MGISSSLFGICRIPDAQSEGSRMKTLAFGLAMAMGIGCLLPLAPAAADEPTGTDAIAERQDLMKSVGRATKAAGDMVKGAQPWDQAKAEEAMQTLIEAGTRFPSLFPEDSKTGHDTEAKAAIWDNFAEFEQISASLAEDAEAAKAAAANGLEAFQPAFGAAARNCRTCHEDFRESN
;
A
#
# COMPACT_ATOMS: atom_id res chain seq x y z
N MET A 1 27.16 -51.67 37.30
CA MET A 1 27.89 -50.79 38.24
C MET A 1 27.96 -49.41 37.62
N GLY A 2 27.46 -48.31 38.17
CA GLY A 2 26.64 -48.03 39.34
C GLY A 2 26.07 -46.61 39.18
N ILE A 3 24.77 -46.50 39.42
CA ILE A 3 24.06 -45.43 40.13
C ILE A 3 24.95 -44.37 40.84
N SER A 4 24.63 -43.08 40.68
CA SER A 4 24.19 -42.28 41.82
C SER A 4 23.62 -40.93 41.40
N SER A 5 22.44 -40.65 41.96
CA SER A 5 21.68 -39.41 41.87
C SER A 5 22.11 -38.39 42.94
N SER A 6 21.64 -37.16 42.74
CA SER A 6 21.31 -36.14 43.76
C SER A 6 22.47 -35.30 44.32
N LEU A 7 22.37 -33.96 44.24
CA LEU A 7 21.69 -33.15 45.27
C LEU A 7 21.75 -31.65 44.94
N PHE A 8 20.69 -30.99 45.42
CA PHE A 8 20.42 -29.55 45.52
C PHE A 8 21.62 -28.69 45.93
N GLY A 9 21.68 -27.47 45.36
CA GLY A 9 22.56 -26.39 45.80
C GLY A 9 22.02 -25.03 45.38
N ILE A 10 20.94 -24.59 46.03
CA ILE A 10 20.42 -23.22 45.94
C ILE A 10 21.41 -22.30 46.65
N CYS A 11 22.02 -21.34 45.95
CA CYS A 11 22.62 -20.18 46.61
C CYS A 11 22.73 -18.97 45.67
N ARG A 12 21.76 -18.06 45.85
CA ARG A 12 21.94 -16.63 46.08
C ARG A 12 22.56 -15.74 44.97
N ILE A 13 21.68 -14.88 44.47
CA ILE A 13 21.86 -13.60 43.78
C ILE A 13 22.93 -12.71 44.43
N PRO A 14 23.67 -11.92 43.62
CA PRO A 14 23.98 -10.55 43.97
C PRO A 14 23.40 -9.55 42.94
N ASP A 15 22.56 -8.66 43.48
CA ASP A 15 22.10 -7.41 42.91
C ASP A 15 23.27 -6.43 42.74
N ALA A 16 23.37 -5.78 41.58
CA ALA A 16 24.28 -4.66 41.36
C ALA A 16 23.61 -3.55 40.53
N GLN A 17 22.88 -2.70 41.25
CA GLN A 17 22.97 -1.23 41.24
C GLN A 17 22.99 -0.55 39.86
N SER A 18 21.84 -0.01 39.42
CA SER A 18 21.82 1.21 38.60
C SER A 18 21.42 2.40 39.47
N GLU A 19 22.33 3.36 39.51
CA GLU A 19 22.30 4.54 40.34
C GLU A 19 21.14 5.50 40.01
N GLY A 20 20.79 6.28 41.02
CA GLY A 20 19.55 7.01 41.11
C GLY A 20 19.41 8.21 40.17
N SER A 21 18.19 8.40 39.70
CA SER A 21 17.68 9.73 39.36
C SER A 21 16.74 10.18 40.47
N ARG A 22 17.23 11.15 41.24
CA ARG A 22 16.45 11.88 42.24
C ARG A 22 15.34 12.65 41.54
N MET A 23 14.09 12.27 41.76
CA MET A 23 12.96 13.19 41.62
C MET A 23 12.10 13.08 42.87
N LYS A 24 12.30 14.05 43.76
CA LYS A 24 11.40 14.32 44.89
C LYS A 24 10.07 14.78 44.30
N THR A 25 9.01 14.00 44.47
CA THR A 25 7.66 14.52 44.31
C THR A 25 6.84 14.09 45.52
N LEU A 26 6.54 15.12 46.30
CA LEU A 26 5.84 15.09 47.57
C LEU A 26 4.35 14.78 47.33
N ALA A 27 3.82 13.96 48.24
CA ALA A 27 2.44 13.99 48.74
C ALA A 27 1.29 13.85 47.72
N PHE A 28 0.78 12.62 47.61
CA PHE A 28 -0.63 12.35 47.33
C PHE A 28 -1.49 13.00 48.43
N GLY A 29 -2.06 14.16 48.13
CA GLY A 29 -3.10 14.82 48.92
C GLY A 29 -4.44 14.71 48.20
N LEU A 30 -5.31 13.87 48.75
CA LEU A 30 -6.73 13.77 48.43
C LEU A 30 -7.42 15.13 48.59
N ALA A 31 -7.92 15.70 47.50
CA ALA A 31 -8.88 16.80 47.54
C ALA A 31 -9.82 16.74 46.34
N MET A 32 -11.01 16.19 46.60
CA MET A 32 -12.19 16.24 45.74
C MET A 32 -12.68 17.69 45.69
N ALA A 33 -12.58 18.32 44.52
CA ALA A 33 -13.19 19.63 44.26
C ALA A 33 -13.91 19.59 42.92
N MET A 34 -15.24 19.64 43.02
CA MET A 34 -16.22 19.70 41.94
C MET A 34 -16.07 21.06 41.23
N GLY A 35 -15.40 21.08 40.09
CA GLY A 35 -15.29 22.24 39.20
C GLY A 35 -16.15 22.02 37.97
N ILE A 36 -17.24 22.78 37.85
CA ILE A 36 -18.07 22.87 36.65
C ILE A 36 -17.20 23.42 35.51
N GLY A 37 -16.64 22.52 34.72
CA GLY A 37 -15.94 22.82 33.49
C GLY A 37 -16.95 23.07 32.38
N CYS A 38 -16.94 24.29 31.85
CA CYS A 38 -17.64 24.67 30.63
C CYS A 38 -17.27 23.69 29.51
N LEU A 39 -18.17 22.74 29.19
CA LEU A 39 -18.06 21.92 28.00
C LEU A 39 -18.25 22.83 26.79
N LEU A 40 -17.16 23.25 26.16
CA LEU A 40 -17.23 23.65 24.76
C LEU A 40 -17.59 22.39 23.96
N PRO A 41 -18.67 22.39 23.17
CA PRO A 41 -18.89 21.34 22.20
C PRO A 41 -17.73 21.39 21.21
N LEU A 42 -16.88 20.37 21.22
CA LEU A 42 -16.03 20.03 20.09
C LEU A 42 -16.99 19.76 18.94
N ALA A 43 -17.21 20.76 18.07
CA ALA A 43 -17.86 20.50 16.80
C ALA A 43 -17.03 19.43 16.07
N PRO A 44 -17.64 18.37 15.53
CA PRO A 44 -16.91 17.47 14.65
C PRO A 44 -16.37 18.34 13.52
N ALA A 45 -15.06 18.30 13.27
CA ALA A 45 -14.56 18.73 11.98
C ALA A 45 -15.34 17.91 10.95
N ALA A 46 -16.16 18.57 10.13
CA ALA A 46 -16.70 17.93 8.95
C ALA A 46 -15.48 17.46 8.16
N ALA A 47 -15.24 16.15 8.13
CA ALA A 47 -14.38 15.59 7.11
C ALA A 47 -15.10 15.90 5.79
N ASP A 48 -14.49 16.69 4.92
CA ASP A 48 -14.99 16.88 3.58
C ASP A 48 -15.11 15.48 2.96
N GLU A 49 -16.34 15.04 2.67
CA GLU A 49 -16.59 13.78 2.00
C GLU A 49 -15.91 13.84 0.62
N PRO A 50 -15.09 12.83 0.25
CA PRO A 50 -14.38 12.84 -1.02
C PRO A 50 -15.38 12.98 -2.17
N THR A 51 -15.17 14.01 -2.98
CA THR A 51 -16.02 14.31 -4.13
C THR A 51 -15.63 13.44 -5.33
N GLY A 52 -16.53 13.25 -6.29
CA GLY A 52 -16.18 12.63 -7.57
C GLY A 52 -14.98 13.29 -8.26
N THR A 53 -14.76 14.59 -8.06
CA THR A 53 -13.58 15.32 -8.56
C THR A 53 -12.27 14.91 -7.87
N ASP A 54 -12.30 14.62 -6.57
CA ASP A 54 -11.13 14.12 -5.83
C ASP A 54 -10.74 12.71 -6.30
N ALA A 55 -11.73 11.85 -6.58
CA ALA A 55 -11.50 10.52 -7.12
C ALA A 55 -10.84 10.55 -8.51
N ILE A 56 -11.18 11.53 -9.36
CA ILE A 56 -10.54 11.70 -10.68
C ILE A 56 -9.07 12.09 -10.51
N ALA A 57 -8.77 13.05 -9.65
CA ALA A 57 -7.39 13.47 -9.40
C ALA A 57 -6.55 12.30 -8.83
N GLU A 58 -7.12 11.56 -7.88
CA GLU A 58 -6.46 10.42 -7.24
C GLU A 58 -6.16 9.30 -8.24
N ARG A 59 -7.13 8.93 -9.09
CA ARG A 59 -6.93 7.85 -10.08
C ARG A 59 -5.93 8.23 -11.16
N GLN A 60 -5.89 9.51 -11.56
CA GLN A 60 -4.88 10.02 -12.49
C GLN A 60 -3.48 9.97 -11.89
N ASP A 61 -3.31 10.36 -10.62
CA ASP A 61 -2.02 10.30 -9.96
C ASP A 61 -1.54 8.87 -9.71
N LEU A 62 -2.46 7.96 -9.38
CA LEU A 62 -2.19 6.53 -9.31
C LEU A 62 -1.69 6.01 -10.67
N MET A 63 -2.37 6.34 -11.77
CA MET A 63 -1.94 5.93 -13.11
C MET A 63 -0.62 6.57 -13.57
N LYS A 64 -0.30 7.80 -13.15
CA LYS A 64 1.03 8.37 -13.36
C LYS A 64 2.11 7.57 -12.62
N SER A 65 1.80 7.10 -11.40
CA SER A 65 2.72 6.24 -10.63
C SER A 65 2.95 4.90 -11.32
N VAL A 66 1.87 4.24 -11.74
CA VAL A 66 1.92 3.01 -12.54
C VAL A 66 2.74 3.22 -13.81
N GLY A 67 2.51 4.31 -14.55
CA GLY A 67 3.28 4.63 -15.76
C GLY A 67 4.78 4.76 -15.51
N ARG A 68 5.20 5.38 -14.39
CA ARG A 68 6.61 5.44 -13.99
C ARG A 68 7.18 4.07 -13.64
N ALA A 69 6.44 3.27 -12.86
CA ALA A 69 6.86 1.92 -12.48
C ALA A 69 6.98 1.00 -13.70
N THR A 70 5.98 0.96 -14.57
CA THR A 70 6.01 0.21 -15.84
C THR A 70 7.15 0.66 -16.74
N LYS A 71 7.44 1.97 -16.80
CA LYS A 71 8.60 2.47 -17.55
C LYS A 71 9.92 1.95 -16.98
N ALA A 72 10.12 1.99 -15.67
CA ALA A 72 11.34 1.48 -15.04
C ALA A 72 11.54 -0.02 -15.34
N ALA A 73 10.49 -0.84 -15.18
CA ALA A 73 10.52 -2.26 -15.52
C ALA A 73 10.76 -2.49 -17.02
N GLY A 74 10.09 -1.73 -17.88
CA GLY A 74 10.22 -1.81 -19.33
C GLY A 74 11.62 -1.41 -19.83
N ASP A 75 12.25 -0.42 -19.21
CA ASP A 75 13.62 -0.02 -19.56
C ASP A 75 14.63 -1.12 -19.21
N MET A 76 14.45 -1.85 -18.10
CA MET A 76 15.26 -3.03 -17.77
C MET A 76 15.02 -4.17 -18.78
N VAL A 77 13.76 -4.45 -19.11
CA VAL A 77 13.39 -5.49 -20.09
C VAL A 77 13.96 -5.20 -21.48
N LYS A 78 14.05 -3.93 -21.88
CA LYS A 78 14.60 -3.51 -23.16
C LYS A 78 16.12 -3.37 -23.16
N GLY A 79 16.79 -3.58 -22.02
CA GLY A 79 18.23 -3.37 -21.86
C GLY A 79 18.66 -1.90 -21.89
N ALA A 80 17.72 -0.95 -21.76
CA ALA A 80 18.01 0.48 -21.63
C ALA A 80 18.52 0.85 -20.23
N GLN A 81 18.27 -0.01 -19.24
CA GLN A 81 18.86 0.03 -17.90
C GLN A 81 19.40 -1.35 -17.53
N PRO A 82 20.46 -1.44 -16.70
CA PRO A 82 20.91 -2.72 -16.16
C PRO A 82 19.81 -3.42 -15.35
N TRP A 83 19.79 -4.75 -15.36
CA TRP A 83 18.88 -5.52 -14.52
C TRP A 83 19.11 -5.22 -13.04
N ASP A 84 18.03 -4.87 -12.36
CA ASP A 84 18.00 -4.65 -10.91
C ASP A 84 16.73 -5.31 -10.36
N GLN A 85 16.93 -6.44 -9.68
CA GLN A 85 15.82 -7.24 -9.13
C GLN A 85 14.95 -6.42 -8.18
N ALA A 86 15.56 -5.62 -7.29
CA ALA A 86 14.80 -4.86 -6.29
C ALA A 86 13.91 -3.81 -6.96
N LYS A 87 14.43 -3.11 -7.98
CA LYS A 87 13.63 -2.17 -8.77
C LYS A 87 12.52 -2.85 -9.56
N ALA A 88 12.76 -4.06 -10.07
CA ALA A 88 11.74 -4.83 -10.77
C ALA A 88 10.60 -5.23 -9.83
N GLU A 89 10.94 -5.70 -8.62
CA GLU A 89 9.96 -6.04 -7.58
C GLU A 89 9.19 -4.82 -7.08
N GLU A 90 9.84 -3.67 -6.88
CA GLU A 90 9.20 -2.40 -6.48
C GLU A 90 8.23 -1.91 -7.56
N ALA A 91 8.63 -1.99 -8.83
CA ALA A 91 7.75 -1.65 -9.94
C ALA A 91 6.50 -2.54 -9.95
N MET A 92 6.66 -3.85 -9.79
CA MET A 92 5.51 -4.77 -9.75
C MET A 92 4.64 -4.55 -8.51
N GLN A 93 5.23 -4.22 -7.36
CA GLN A 93 4.47 -3.86 -6.16
C GLN A 93 3.53 -2.68 -6.41
N THR A 94 4.01 -1.66 -7.13
CA THR A 94 3.18 -0.50 -7.52
C THR A 94 1.99 -0.93 -8.38
N LEU A 95 2.18 -1.90 -9.30
CA LEU A 95 1.12 -2.41 -10.16
C LEU A 95 0.10 -3.25 -9.38
N ILE A 96 0.54 -4.06 -8.42
CA ILE A 96 -0.34 -4.88 -7.56
C ILE A 96 -1.27 -3.98 -6.73
N GLU A 97 -0.70 -2.96 -6.08
CA GLU A 97 -1.47 -2.00 -5.28
C GLU A 97 -2.46 -1.22 -6.15
N ALA A 98 -2.03 -0.81 -7.35
CA ALA A 98 -2.91 -0.13 -8.29
C ALA A 98 -4.05 -1.02 -8.78
N GLY A 99 -3.76 -2.26 -9.19
CA GLY A 99 -4.78 -3.20 -9.68
C GLY A 99 -5.87 -3.51 -8.63
N THR A 100 -5.51 -3.43 -7.35
CA THR A 100 -6.46 -3.63 -6.24
C THR A 100 -7.29 -2.37 -5.92
N ARG A 101 -6.67 -1.18 -5.96
CA ARG A 101 -7.32 0.08 -5.55
C ARG A 101 -8.06 0.78 -6.70
N PHE A 102 -7.59 0.65 -7.93
CA PHE A 102 -8.03 1.50 -9.04
C PHE A 102 -9.53 1.49 -9.28
N PRO A 103 -10.25 0.35 -9.23
CA PRO A 103 -11.69 0.34 -9.47
C PRO A 103 -12.50 1.15 -8.45
N SER A 104 -12.04 1.25 -7.19
CA SER A 104 -12.75 2.03 -6.17
C SER A 104 -12.71 3.54 -6.43
N LEU A 105 -11.92 4.01 -7.39
CA LEU A 105 -11.76 5.42 -7.75
C LEU A 105 -12.67 5.85 -8.91
N PHE A 106 -13.71 5.07 -9.18
CA PHE A 106 -14.71 5.35 -10.21
C PHE A 106 -16.13 5.46 -9.62
N PRO A 107 -16.38 6.34 -8.62
CA PRO A 107 -17.74 6.57 -8.15
C PRO A 107 -18.61 7.16 -9.26
N GLU A 108 -19.93 7.01 -9.13
CA GLU A 108 -20.91 7.39 -10.17
C GLU A 108 -20.87 8.89 -10.51
N ASP A 109 -20.43 9.73 -9.57
CA ASP A 109 -20.28 11.18 -9.73
C ASP A 109 -18.92 11.61 -10.33
N SER A 110 -18.03 10.66 -10.67
CA SER A 110 -16.69 10.91 -11.26
C SER A 110 -16.62 10.80 -12.79
N LYS A 111 -17.77 10.93 -13.47
CA LYS A 111 -17.88 10.78 -14.93
C LYS A 111 -17.28 11.93 -15.72
N THR A 112 -17.22 13.12 -15.12
CA THR A 112 -16.81 14.36 -15.81
C THR A 112 -15.95 15.24 -14.92
N GLY A 113 -15.11 16.08 -15.52
CA GLY A 113 -14.21 17.01 -14.83
C GLY A 113 -12.75 16.54 -14.85
N HIS A 114 -11.83 17.42 -14.41
CA HIS A 114 -10.39 17.15 -14.30
C HIS A 114 -9.75 16.52 -15.55
N ASP A 115 -10.22 16.87 -16.75
CA ASP A 115 -9.74 16.30 -18.02
C ASP A 115 -9.72 14.77 -18.02
N THR A 116 -10.74 14.15 -17.41
CA THR A 116 -10.86 12.69 -17.36
C THR A 116 -10.92 12.07 -18.76
N GLU A 117 -10.10 11.06 -18.98
CA GLU A 117 -10.09 10.22 -20.18
C GLU A 117 -10.88 8.92 -19.97
N ALA A 118 -11.64 8.81 -18.90
CA ALA A 118 -12.48 7.64 -18.60
C ALA A 118 -13.71 7.59 -19.53
N LYS A 119 -13.86 6.52 -20.31
CA LYS A 119 -15.05 6.29 -21.14
C LYS A 119 -16.26 5.97 -20.26
N ALA A 120 -17.46 6.36 -20.70
CA ALA A 120 -18.73 5.98 -20.08
C ALA A 120 -18.91 4.45 -19.93
N ALA A 121 -18.28 3.68 -20.83
CA ALA A 121 -18.29 2.22 -20.84
C ALA A 121 -17.81 1.58 -19.53
N ILE A 122 -17.02 2.28 -18.71
CA ILE A 122 -16.59 1.80 -17.38
C ILE A 122 -17.79 1.52 -16.49
N TRP A 123 -18.75 2.46 -16.43
CA TRP A 123 -19.92 2.33 -15.56
C TRP A 123 -20.93 1.32 -16.12
N ASP A 124 -20.98 1.15 -17.44
CA ASP A 124 -21.86 0.16 -18.08
C ASP A 124 -21.31 -1.28 -17.94
N ASN A 125 -19.99 -1.45 -17.89
CA ASN A 125 -19.30 -2.75 -17.86
C ASN A 125 -18.36 -2.88 -16.65
N PHE A 126 -18.78 -2.38 -15.49
CA PHE A 126 -17.91 -2.23 -14.32
C PHE A 126 -17.26 -3.55 -13.86
N ALA A 127 -17.99 -4.67 -13.96
CA ALA A 127 -17.46 -5.99 -13.62
C ALA A 127 -16.30 -6.43 -14.52
N GLU A 128 -16.33 -6.10 -15.81
CA GLU A 128 -15.23 -6.39 -16.74
C GLU A 128 -14.02 -5.49 -16.45
N PHE A 129 -14.27 -4.22 -16.15
CA PHE A 129 -13.25 -3.27 -15.72
C PHE A 129 -12.54 -3.73 -14.42
N GLU A 130 -13.29 -4.16 -13.42
CA GLU A 130 -12.77 -4.76 -12.18
C GLU A 130 -11.95 -6.02 -12.47
N GLN A 131 -12.46 -6.89 -13.34
CA GLN A 131 -11.77 -8.13 -13.69
C GLN A 131 -10.42 -7.86 -14.35
N ILE A 132 -10.33 -6.93 -15.31
CA ILE A 132 -9.06 -6.58 -15.95
C ILE A 132 -8.09 -5.96 -14.94
N SER A 133 -8.59 -5.16 -14.00
CA SER A 133 -7.78 -4.58 -12.91
C SER A 133 -7.25 -5.66 -11.96
N ALA A 134 -8.06 -6.67 -11.63
CA ALA A 134 -7.63 -7.81 -10.83
C ALA A 134 -6.59 -8.67 -11.59
N SER A 135 -6.81 -8.93 -12.88
CA SER A 135 -5.83 -9.64 -13.71
C SER A 135 -4.49 -8.91 -13.81
N LEU A 136 -4.49 -7.57 -13.85
CA LEU A 136 -3.25 -6.78 -13.75
C LEU A 136 -2.52 -7.05 -12.43
N ALA A 137 -3.23 -7.08 -11.29
CA ALA A 137 -2.63 -7.36 -10.00
C ALA A 137 -2.04 -8.78 -9.94
N GLU A 138 -2.80 -9.79 -10.38
CA GLU A 138 -2.35 -11.19 -10.42
C GLU A 138 -1.11 -11.38 -11.32
N ASP A 139 -1.12 -10.82 -12.53
CA ASP A 139 0.03 -10.90 -13.44
C ASP A 139 1.24 -10.13 -12.89
N ALA A 140 1.02 -9.03 -12.17
CA ALA A 140 2.09 -8.29 -11.51
C ALA A 140 2.68 -9.07 -10.31
N GLU A 141 1.87 -9.81 -9.55
CA GLU A 141 2.36 -10.75 -8.53
C GLU A 141 3.23 -11.84 -9.14
N ALA A 142 2.79 -12.43 -10.25
CA ALA A 142 3.56 -13.42 -10.99
C ALA A 142 4.89 -12.85 -11.52
N ALA A 143 4.87 -11.63 -12.06
CA ALA A 143 6.07 -10.93 -12.51
C ALA A 143 7.02 -10.60 -11.36
N LYS A 144 6.50 -10.16 -10.20
CA LYS A 144 7.29 -9.92 -8.99
C LYS A 144 8.00 -11.19 -8.54
N ALA A 145 7.29 -12.33 -8.49
CA ALA A 145 7.89 -13.61 -8.16
C ALA A 145 8.93 -14.07 -9.19
N ALA A 146 8.69 -13.81 -10.48
CA ALA A 146 9.62 -14.14 -11.56
C ALA A 146 10.92 -13.31 -11.49
N ALA A 147 10.89 -12.09 -10.95
CA ALA A 147 12.07 -11.25 -10.81
C ALA A 147 13.19 -11.92 -9.98
N ALA A 148 12.84 -12.74 -8.98
CA ALA A 148 13.82 -13.49 -8.20
C ALA A 148 14.64 -14.50 -9.03
N ASN A 149 14.17 -14.84 -10.23
CA ASN A 149 14.83 -15.77 -11.15
C ASN A 149 15.56 -15.06 -12.31
N GLY A 150 15.70 -13.73 -12.23
CA GLY A 150 16.43 -12.93 -13.22
C GLY A 150 15.58 -12.40 -14.36
N LEU A 151 16.23 -11.68 -15.27
CA LEU A 151 15.61 -10.94 -16.35
C LEU A 151 14.85 -11.86 -17.33
N GLU A 152 15.43 -13.01 -17.67
CA GLU A 152 14.85 -13.96 -18.63
C GLU A 152 13.52 -14.53 -18.14
N ALA A 153 13.37 -14.73 -16.83
CA ALA A 153 12.12 -15.15 -16.21
C ALA A 153 11.13 -13.99 -16.06
N PHE A 154 11.62 -12.81 -15.71
CA PHE A 154 10.81 -11.61 -15.53
C PHE A 154 10.15 -11.13 -16.83
N GLN A 155 10.88 -11.13 -17.94
CA GLN A 155 10.44 -10.57 -19.21
C GLN A 155 9.09 -11.12 -19.74
N PRO A 156 8.85 -12.44 -19.82
CA PRO A 156 7.56 -12.96 -20.25
C PRO A 156 6.42 -12.65 -19.26
N ALA A 157 6.70 -12.65 -17.95
CA ALA A 157 5.72 -12.34 -16.91
C ALA A 157 5.33 -10.86 -16.91
N PHE A 158 6.30 -9.95 -17.01
CA PHE A 158 6.05 -8.52 -17.23
C PHE A 158 5.26 -8.27 -18.51
N GLY A 159 5.56 -9.03 -19.57
CA GLY A 159 4.78 -8.98 -20.81
C GLY A 159 3.31 -9.39 -20.64
N ALA A 160 2.99 -10.26 -19.67
CA ALA A 160 1.61 -10.59 -19.31
C ALA A 160 0.92 -9.41 -18.63
N ALA A 161 1.52 -8.87 -17.57
CA ALA A 161 1.00 -7.70 -16.88
C ALA A 161 0.77 -6.50 -17.83
N ALA A 162 1.70 -6.25 -18.76
CA ALA A 162 1.61 -5.15 -19.72
C ALA A 162 0.46 -5.31 -20.74
N ARG A 163 -0.01 -6.53 -21.01
CA ARG A 163 -1.17 -6.74 -21.90
C ARG A 163 -2.46 -6.20 -21.30
N ASN A 164 -2.63 -6.30 -19.97
CA ASN A 164 -3.80 -5.74 -19.29
C ASN A 164 -3.90 -4.22 -19.46
N CYS A 165 -2.77 -3.52 -19.54
CA CYS A 165 -2.75 -2.08 -19.82
C CYS A 165 -3.38 -1.77 -21.19
N ARG A 166 -3.07 -2.59 -22.20
CA ARG A 166 -3.62 -2.41 -23.55
C ARG A 166 -5.11 -2.71 -23.57
N THR A 167 -5.52 -3.86 -23.03
CA THR A 167 -6.93 -4.27 -22.98
C THR A 167 -7.78 -3.19 -22.29
N CYS A 168 -7.36 -2.74 -21.10
CA CYS A 168 -8.10 -1.72 -20.37
C CYS A 168 -8.17 -0.39 -21.13
N HIS A 169 -7.07 0.08 -21.74
CA HIS A 169 -7.10 1.34 -22.47
C HIS A 169 -7.92 1.29 -23.77
N GLU A 170 -7.94 0.15 -24.46
CA GLU A 170 -8.76 -0.03 -25.67
C GLU A 170 -10.26 0.09 -25.33
N ASP A 171 -10.71 -0.53 -24.24
CA ASP A 171 -12.12 -0.58 -23.87
C ASP A 171 -12.57 0.64 -23.06
N PHE A 172 -11.73 1.15 -22.16
CA PHE A 172 -12.16 2.05 -21.08
C PHE A 172 -11.48 3.43 -21.05
N ARG A 173 -10.44 3.68 -21.86
CA ARG A 173 -9.80 4.99 -21.96
C ARG A 173 -10.02 5.66 -23.31
N GLU A 174 -10.26 6.96 -23.30
CA GLU A 174 -10.29 7.76 -24.52
C GLU A 174 -8.93 7.72 -25.25
N SER A 175 -8.97 7.73 -26.57
CA SER A 175 -7.78 7.81 -27.43
C SER A 175 -7.65 9.25 -27.90
N ASN A 176 -6.77 10.02 -27.27
CA ASN A 176 -6.48 11.40 -27.64
C ASN A 176 -5.01 11.58 -28.00
#